data_AF-A0A6L7F3Y3-F1
#
_entry.id   AF-A0A6L7F3Y3-F1
#
_cell.length_a   1.000
_cell.length_b   1.000
_cell.length_c   1.000
_cell.angle_alpha   90.00
_cell.angle_beta   90.00
_cell.angle_gamma   90.00
#
_symmetry.space_group_name_H-M   'P 1'
#
loop_
_entity.id
_entity.type
_entity.pdbx_description
1 polymer ?
#
loop_
_entity_poly.entity_id
_entity_poly.type
_entity_poly.pdbx_seq_one_letter_code
_entity_poly.pdbx_strand_id
1 'polypeptide(L)'
;MGSDAPDAFHVDTGELEAVIGDLATCHQRLQAATDDLEQQVARLHDHWTGLTATAQREAHEEWSAGMADMQEALEAMRAAARVAHTNYTQAVRGNVAMWQGLD
;
A
#
# COMPACT_ATOMS: atom_id res chain seq x y z
N MET A 1 37.55 23.30 -8.04
CA MET A 1 36.16 23.43 -8.54
C MET A 1 35.41 22.22 -8.00
N GLY A 2 34.48 22.45 -7.09
CA GLY A 2 33.78 21.39 -6.37
C GLY A 2 32.88 20.61 -7.31
N SER A 3 33.03 19.29 -7.31
CA SER A 3 32.02 18.38 -7.85
C SER A 3 30.89 18.30 -6.84
N ASP A 4 29.95 19.24 -6.92
CA ASP A 4 28.62 19.09 -6.33
C ASP A 4 27.76 18.44 -7.42
N ALA A 5 27.96 17.13 -7.61
CA ALA A 5 27.02 16.36 -8.41
C ALA A 5 25.72 16.34 -7.60
N PRO A 6 24.57 16.74 -8.17
CA PRO A 6 23.31 16.71 -7.42
C PRO A 6 23.13 15.29 -6.92
N ASP A 7 22.93 15.13 -5.61
CA ASP A 7 22.59 13.85 -4.98
C ASP A 7 21.58 13.16 -5.88
N ALA A 8 22.04 12.10 -6.57
CA ALA A 8 21.22 11.43 -7.55
C ALA A 8 20.01 10.89 -6.79
N PHE A 9 18.81 11.39 -7.11
CA PHE A 9 17.56 10.91 -6.54
C PHE A 9 17.38 9.43 -6.90
N HIS A 10 17.95 8.56 -6.06
CA HIS A 10 17.85 7.12 -6.15
C HIS A 10 16.82 6.66 -5.14
N VAL A 11 15.60 6.43 -5.62
CA VAL A 11 14.60 5.72 -4.82
C VAL A 11 15.03 4.27 -4.77
N ASP A 12 15.29 3.75 -3.57
CA ASP A 12 15.44 2.30 -3.38
C ASP A 12 14.07 1.65 -3.62
N THR A 13 13.90 1.13 -4.83
CA THR A 13 12.66 0.47 -5.24
C THR A 13 12.38 -0.80 -4.45
N GLY A 14 13.39 -1.45 -3.88
CA GLY A 14 13.22 -2.63 -3.04
C GLY A 14 12.70 -2.26 -1.66
N GLU A 15 13.22 -1.18 -1.06
CA GLU A 15 12.70 -0.63 0.19
C GLU A 15 11.25 -0.15 0.02
N LEU A 16 10.92 0.52 -1.09
CA LEU A 16 9.56 0.94 -1.40
C LEU A 16 8.60 -0.25 -1.50
N GLU A 17 8.99 -1.33 -2.17
CA GLU A 17 8.14 -2.53 -2.30
C GLU A 17 7.95 -3.24 -0.95
N ALA A 18 8.98 -3.24 -0.08
CA ALA A 18 8.87 -3.77 1.28
C ALA A 18 7.87 -2.98 2.13
N VAL A 19 7.95 -1.64 2.13
CA VAL A 19 7.01 -0.79 2.88
C VAL A 19 5.56 -0.97 2.39
N ILE A 20 5.36 -1.09 1.07
CA ILE A 20 4.03 -1.37 0.51
C ILE A 20 3.52 -2.76 0.95
N GLY A 21 4.41 -3.75 1.07
CA GLY A 21 4.10 -5.07 1.62
C GLY A 21 3.63 -5.01 3.08
N ASP A 22 4.34 -4.25 3.90
CA ASP A 22 4.00 -4.06 5.32
C ASP A 22 2.65 -3.36 5.50
N LEU A 23 2.38 -2.31 4.71
CA LEU A 23 1.11 -1.61 4.73
C LEU A 23 -0.06 -2.51 4.32
N ALA A 24 0.11 -3.34 3.30
CA ALA A 24 -0.92 -4.30 2.90
C ALA A 24 -1.18 -5.37 3.95
N THR A 25 -0.13 -5.83 4.64
CA THR A 25 -0.27 -6.77 5.75
C THR A 25 -1.04 -6.13 6.92
N CYS A 26 -0.72 -4.88 7.26
CA CYS A 26 -1.44 -4.11 8.27
C CYS A 26 -2.94 -3.97 7.90
N HIS A 27 -3.21 -3.61 6.64
CA HIS A 27 -4.55 -3.49 6.09
C HIS A 27 -5.35 -4.79 6.25
N GLN A 28 -4.81 -5.94 5.83
CA GLN A 28 -5.49 -7.23 6.00
C GLN A 28 -5.81 -7.57 7.46
N ARG A 29 -4.92 -7.22 8.40
CA ARG A 29 -5.14 -7.45 9.84
C ARG A 29 -6.25 -6.59 10.41
N LEU A 30 -6.34 -5.33 9.99
CA LEU A 30 -7.43 -4.42 10.37
C LEU A 30 -8.78 -4.92 9.84
N GLN A 31 -8.79 -5.41 8.60
CA GLN A 31 -9.97 -6.00 7.95
C GLN A 31 -10.51 -7.18 8.76
N ALA A 32 -9.64 -8.15 9.07
CA ALA A 32 -10.02 -9.32 9.86
C ALA A 32 -10.53 -8.95 11.27
N ALA A 33 -9.95 -7.93 11.90
CA ALA A 33 -10.39 -7.47 13.22
C ALA A 33 -11.79 -6.83 13.18
N THR A 34 -12.08 -6.05 12.13
CA THR A 34 -13.41 -5.47 11.93
C THR A 34 -14.45 -6.57 11.68
N ASP A 35 -14.17 -7.52 10.77
CA ASP A 35 -15.09 -8.62 10.46
C ASP A 35 -15.40 -9.49 11.71
N ASP A 36 -14.41 -9.73 12.56
CA ASP A 36 -14.62 -10.47 13.81
C ASP A 36 -15.49 -9.70 14.81
N LEU A 37 -15.23 -8.38 14.97
CA LEU A 37 -16.07 -7.51 15.80
C LEU A 37 -17.53 -7.55 15.33
N GLU A 38 -17.76 -7.50 14.01
CA GLU A 38 -19.10 -7.58 13.45
C GLU A 38 -19.80 -8.89 13.75
N GLN A 39 -19.11 -10.01 13.58
CA GLN A 39 -19.68 -11.31 13.91
C GLN A 39 -20.01 -11.41 15.40
N GLN A 40 -19.17 -10.85 16.27
CA GLN A 40 -19.45 -10.80 17.71
C GLN A 40 -20.70 -9.97 18.01
N VAL A 41 -20.84 -8.80 17.37
CA VAL A 41 -21.99 -7.91 17.54
C VAL A 41 -23.28 -8.54 17.00
N ALA A 42 -23.23 -9.18 15.82
CA ALA A 42 -24.35 -9.90 15.25
C ALA A 42 -24.81 -11.06 16.14
N ARG A 43 -23.89 -11.77 16.81
CA ARG A 43 -24.22 -12.81 17.79
C ARG A 43 -24.87 -12.25 19.05
N LEU A 44 -24.49 -11.06 19.51
CA LEU A 44 -25.07 -10.41 20.70
C LEU A 44 -26.47 -9.82 20.47
N HIS A 45 -26.88 -9.69 19.22
CA HIS A 45 -28.03 -8.90 18.78
C HIS A 45 -29.40 -9.44 19.24
N ASP A 46 -29.47 -10.66 19.81
CA ASP A 46 -30.68 -11.24 20.41
C ASP A 46 -31.16 -10.46 21.66
N HIS A 47 -30.28 -9.67 22.29
CA HIS A 47 -30.60 -8.88 23.49
C HIS A 47 -30.52 -7.35 23.30
N TRP A 48 -30.08 -6.86 22.13
CA TRP A 48 -29.76 -5.45 21.91
C TRP A 48 -30.48 -4.92 20.66
N THR A 49 -31.67 -4.34 20.80
CA THR A 49 -32.37 -3.65 19.68
C THR A 49 -32.54 -2.16 20.00
N GLY A 50 -32.12 -1.28 19.08
CA GLY A 50 -32.20 0.18 19.22
C GLY A 50 -31.09 0.93 18.47
N LEU A 51 -31.18 2.27 18.43
CA LEU A 51 -30.31 3.25 17.73
C LEU A 51 -28.81 2.90 17.60
N THR A 52 -28.24 2.17 18.56
CA THR A 52 -26.86 1.67 18.57
C THR A 52 -26.55 0.74 17.39
N ALA A 53 -27.51 -0.07 16.95
CA ALA A 53 -27.35 -1.00 15.84
C ALA A 53 -27.24 -0.30 14.48
N THR A 54 -27.90 0.84 14.30
CA THR A 54 -27.82 1.63 13.07
C THR A 54 -26.50 2.39 13.00
N ALA A 55 -26.09 3.07 14.08
CA ALA A 55 -24.82 3.77 14.14
C ALA A 55 -23.61 2.83 13.93
N GLN A 56 -23.70 1.59 14.45
CA GLN A 56 -22.69 0.55 14.22
C GLN A 56 -22.59 0.18 12.72
N ARG A 57 -23.73 -0.02 12.04
CA ARG A 57 -23.76 -0.34 10.61
C ARG A 57 -23.20 0.78 9.76
N GLU A 58 -23.58 2.03 10.05
CA GLU A 58 -23.05 3.20 9.34
C GLU A 58 -21.53 3.33 9.51
N ALA A 59 -21.03 3.17 10.74
CA ALA A 59 -19.59 3.18 11.02
C ALA A 59 -18.86 2.02 10.31
N HIS A 60 -19.49 0.85 10.19
CA HIS A 60 -18.93 -0.26 9.43
C HIS A 60 -18.88 0.04 7.93
N GLU A 61 -19.96 0.55 7.34
CA GLU A 61 -20.00 0.90 5.91
C GLU A 61 -18.91 1.94 5.57
N GLU A 62 -18.75 2.96 6.41
CA GLU A 62 -17.69 3.96 6.26
C GLU A 62 -16.28 3.33 6.37
N TRP A 63 -16.08 2.46 7.35
CA TRP A 63 -14.81 1.76 7.52
C TRP A 63 -14.49 0.85 6.33
N SER A 64 -15.46 0.05 5.89
CA SER A 64 -15.32 -0.85 4.74
C SER A 64 -15.02 -0.10 3.44
N ALA A 65 -15.65 1.06 3.23
CA ALA A 65 -15.31 1.95 2.12
C ALA A 65 -13.86 2.45 2.22
N GLY A 66 -13.44 2.99 3.38
CA GLY A 66 -12.06 3.45 3.57
C GLY A 66 -11.02 2.34 3.42
N MET A 67 -11.35 1.10 3.79
CA MET A 67 -10.50 -0.07 3.59
C MET A 67 -10.37 -0.45 2.11
N ALA A 68 -11.43 -0.30 1.33
CA ALA A 68 -11.37 -0.50 -0.12
C ALA A 68 -10.48 0.58 -0.79
N ASP A 69 -10.64 1.84 -0.39
CA ASP A 69 -9.83 2.96 -0.89
C ASP A 69 -8.34 2.77 -0.58
N MET A 70 -8.01 2.30 0.64
CA MET A 70 -6.63 1.96 1.01
C MET A 70 -6.06 0.83 0.14
N GLN A 71 -6.88 -0.18 -0.19
CA GLN A 71 -6.45 -1.26 -1.08
C GLN A 71 -6.11 -0.75 -2.48
N GLU A 72 -6.98 0.07 -3.06
CA GLU A 72 -6.79 0.67 -4.38
C GLU A 72 -5.52 1.54 -4.41
N ALA A 73 -5.32 2.36 -3.38
CA ALA A 73 -4.13 3.18 -3.24
C ALA A 73 -2.84 2.33 -3.17
N LEU A 74 -2.86 1.22 -2.42
CA LEU A 74 -1.72 0.30 -2.34
C LEU A 74 -1.44 -0.37 -3.69
N GLU A 75 -2.46 -0.77 -4.44
CA GLU A 75 -2.31 -1.32 -5.78
C GLU A 75 -1.70 -0.29 -6.75
N ALA A 76 -2.14 0.96 -6.69
CA ALA A 76 -1.57 2.06 -7.46
C ALA A 76 -0.09 2.31 -7.10
N MET A 77 0.25 2.29 -5.80
CA MET A 77 1.64 2.44 -5.33
C MET A 77 2.52 1.28 -5.84
N ARG A 78 2.04 0.03 -5.81
CA ARG A 78 2.78 -1.12 -6.37
C ARG A 78 3.03 -0.94 -7.86
N ALA A 79 2.03 -0.50 -8.61
CA ALA A 79 2.18 -0.27 -10.05
C ALA A 79 3.24 0.81 -10.32
N ALA A 80 3.20 1.92 -9.58
CA ALA A 80 4.20 2.99 -9.70
C ALA A 80 5.61 2.51 -9.34
N ALA A 81 5.77 1.73 -8.26
CA ALA A 81 7.04 1.15 -7.85
C ALA A 81 7.64 0.24 -8.94
N ARG A 82 6.82 -0.60 -9.57
CA ARG A 82 7.25 -1.47 -10.69
C ARG A 82 7.69 -0.69 -11.92
N VAL A 83 6.97 0.38 -12.25
CA VAL A 83 7.34 1.29 -13.35
C VAL A 83 8.68 1.95 -13.05
N ALA A 84 8.86 2.48 -11.84
CA ALA A 84 10.12 3.07 -11.41
C ALA A 84 11.27 2.05 -11.50
N HIS A 85 11.09 0.85 -10.94
CA HIS A 85 12.09 -0.21 -10.98
C HIS A 85 12.50 -0.59 -12.42
N THR A 86 11.52 -0.71 -13.32
CA THR A 86 11.78 -1.00 -14.74
C THR A 86 12.57 0.12 -15.39
N ASN A 87 12.16 1.38 -15.20
CA ASN A 87 12.83 2.54 -15.77
C ASN A 87 14.27 2.67 -15.27
N TYR A 88 14.50 2.52 -13.96
CA TYR A 88 15.84 2.56 -13.36
C TYR A 88 16.73 1.41 -13.86
N THR A 89 16.20 0.19 -13.90
CA THR A 89 16.97 -0.99 -14.37
C THR A 89 17.38 -0.85 -15.83
N GLN A 90 16.48 -0.35 -16.69
CA GLN A 90 16.77 -0.17 -18.11
C GLN A 90 17.76 0.98 -18.36
N ALA A 91 17.66 2.08 -17.62
CA ALA A 91 18.63 3.17 -17.70
C ALA A 91 20.04 2.72 -17.29
N VAL A 92 20.17 1.93 -16.22
CA VAL A 92 21.45 1.37 -15.79
C VAL A 92 22.01 0.40 -16.84
N ARG A 93 21.18 -0.51 -17.37
CA ARG A 93 21.62 -1.44 -18.44
C ARG A 93 22.05 -0.73 -19.71
N GLY A 94 21.30 0.29 -20.14
CA GLY A 94 21.62 1.09 -21.31
C GLY A 94 22.94 1.85 -21.14
N ASN A 95 23.17 2.43 -19.96
CA ASN A 95 24.43 3.07 -19.64
C ASN A 95 25.58 2.05 -19.62
N VAL A 96 25.47 0.94 -18.88
CA VAL A 96 26.55 -0.08 -18.85
C VAL A 96 26.88 -0.61 -20.25
N ALA A 97 25.88 -0.88 -21.09
CA ALA A 97 26.10 -1.34 -22.48
C ALA A 97 26.81 -0.27 -23.34
N MET A 98 26.47 1.00 -23.16
CA MET A 98 27.12 2.11 -23.86
C MET A 98 28.60 2.25 -23.46
N TRP A 99 28.90 2.10 -22.17
CA TRP A 99 30.27 2.20 -21.67
C TRP A 99 31.12 0.97 -22.01
N GLN A 100 30.53 -0.23 -22.06
CA GLN A 100 31.22 -1.45 -22.52
C GLN A 100 31.44 -1.52 -24.04
N GLY A 101 30.66 -0.78 -24.83
CA GLY A 101 30.85 -0.67 -26.28
C GLY A 101 31.83 0.44 -26.70
N LEU A 102 32.39 1.19 -25.74
CA LEU A 102 33.39 2.23 -25.96
C LEU A 102 34.84 1.76 -25.69
N ASP A 103 35.03 0.52 -25.21
CA ASP A 103 36.31 -0.20 -25.15
C ASP A 103 36.53 -1.09 -26.40
#